data_AF-A0A2V6WNU8-F1
#
_entry.id   AF-A0A2V6WNU8-F1
#
_cell.length_a   1.000
_cell.length_b   1.000
_cell.length_c   1.000
_cell.angle_alpha   90.00
_cell.angle_beta   90.00
_cell.angle_gamma   90.00
#
_symmetry.space_group_name_H-M   'P 1'
#
loop_
_entity.id
_entity.type
_entity.pdbx_description
1 polymer ?
#
loop_
_entity_poly.entity_id
_entity_poly.type
_entity_poly.pdbx_seq_one_letter_code
_entity_poly.pdbx_strand_id
1 'polypeptide(L)'
;LSGCRLEDVKAASSGPVWYQIYLVGGRDVATAAIERARTAGFSALVVTIDTAVSGLRERDVRNGTKELLSGNPWVMLPFLPQFLARPRWLAGFLSDGGLMAF
;
A
#
# COMPACT_ATOMS: atom_id res chain seq x y z
N LEU A 1 4.46 -1.97 -1.00
CA LEU A 1 3.70 -0.81 -1.53
C LEU A 1 3.30 0.05 -0.34
N SER A 2 3.48 1.36 -0.42
CA SER A 2 3.10 2.32 0.63
C SER A 2 2.23 3.40 0.00
N GLY A 3 1.31 3.99 0.76
CA GLY A 3 0.49 5.13 0.33
C GLY A 3 1.25 6.45 0.21
N CYS A 4 2.48 6.51 0.72
CA CYS A 4 3.33 7.70 0.71
C CYS A 4 4.66 7.42 0.03
N ARG A 5 5.31 8.46 -0.52
CA ARG A 5 6.67 8.32 -1.04
C ARG A 5 7.65 8.12 0.11
N LEU A 6 8.73 7.39 -0.14
CA LEU A 6 9.71 7.07 0.91
C LEU A 6 10.44 8.33 1.41
N GLU A 7 10.60 9.35 0.55
CA GLU A 7 11.21 10.63 0.91
C GLU A 7 10.33 11.40 1.89
N ASP A 8 9.00 11.39 1.68
CA ASP A 8 8.04 12.04 2.56
C ASP A 8 8.05 11.39 3.95
N VAL A 9 8.13 10.06 3.99
CA VAL A 9 8.27 9.30 5.24
C VAL A 9 9.56 9.67 5.96
N LYS A 10 10.69 9.78 5.24
CA LYS A 10 11.96 10.19 5.83
C LYS A 10 11.89 11.62 6.37
N ALA A 11 11.39 12.57 5.60
CA ALA A 11 11.29 13.98 5.96
C ALA A 11 10.40 14.20 7.19
N ALA A 12 9.35 13.38 7.35
CA ALA A 12 8.45 13.42 8.50
C ALA A 12 9.00 12.70 9.75
N SER A 13 10.15 12.02 9.66
CA SER A 13 10.69 11.18 10.74
C SER A 13 11.91 11.83 11.40
N SER A 14 11.94 11.86 12.73
CA SER A 14 13.09 12.34 13.52
C SER A 14 14.12 11.27 13.85
N GLY A 15 13.75 9.99 13.76
CA GLY A 15 14.60 8.84 14.10
C GLY A 15 15.10 8.04 12.89
N PRO A 16 15.84 6.95 13.14
CA PRO A 16 16.20 5.99 12.10
C PRO A 16 14.94 5.36 11.48
N VAL A 17 14.93 5.23 10.15
CA VAL A 17 13.83 4.62 9.39
C VAL A 17 14.34 3.45 8.58
N TRP A 18 13.55 2.37 8.50
CA TRP A 18 13.91 1.14 7.81
C TRP A 18 13.07 0.97 6.54
N TYR A 19 13.69 0.42 5.50
CA TYR A 19 13.03 0.18 4.23
C TYR A 19 12.74 -1.31 4.08
N GLN A 20 11.47 -1.67 4.00
CA GLN A 20 11.04 -3.03 3.69
C GLN A 20 10.84 -3.19 2.18
N ILE A 21 11.38 -4.28 1.61
CA ILE A 21 11.26 -4.60 0.19
C ILE A 21 10.65 -5.98 -0.06
N TYR A 22 9.75 -6.03 -1.04
CA TYR A 22 9.31 -7.25 -1.71
C TYR A 22 10.00 -7.33 -3.07
N LEU A 23 10.51 -8.50 -3.44
CA LEU A 23 11.22 -8.73 -4.72
C LEU A 23 10.23 -8.91 -5.89
N VAL A 24 9.37 -7.92 -6.11
CA VAL A 24 8.39 -7.88 -7.21
C VAL A 24 8.93 -6.99 -8.32
N GLY A 25 8.76 -7.40 -9.59
CA GLY A 25 9.22 -6.62 -10.75
C GLY A 25 10.65 -6.90 -11.19
N GLY A 26 11.32 -7.88 -10.59
CA GLY A 26 12.66 -8.32 -11.00
C GLY A 26 13.80 -7.50 -10.38
N ARG A 27 15.03 -7.84 -10.77
CA ARG A 27 16.26 -7.33 -10.15
C ARG A 27 16.40 -5.81 -10.30
N ASP A 28 16.15 -5.28 -11.50
CA ASP A 28 16.39 -3.86 -11.79
C ASP A 28 15.47 -2.95 -10.97
N VAL A 29 14.19 -3.32 -10.84
CA VAL A 29 13.22 -2.61 -9.99
C VAL A 29 13.66 -2.65 -8.53
N ALA A 30 14.09 -3.81 -8.04
CA ALA A 30 14.56 -3.95 -6.67
C ALA A 30 15.82 -3.12 -6.40
N THR A 31 16.80 -3.16 -7.30
CA THR A 31 18.03 -2.37 -7.16
C THR A 31 17.76 -0.87 -7.20
N ALA A 32 16.89 -0.40 -8.10
CA ALA A 32 16.49 1.00 -8.16
C ALA A 32 15.79 1.45 -6.86
N ALA A 33 14.90 0.62 -6.32
CA ALA A 33 14.20 0.91 -5.06
C ALA A 33 15.14 0.95 -3.86
N ILE A 34 16.09 0.00 -3.78
CA ILE A 34 17.11 -0.05 -2.73
C ILE A 34 17.99 1.20 -2.79
N GLU A 35 18.47 1.60 -3.97
CA GLU A 35 19.32 2.79 -4.06
C GLU A 35 18.56 4.07 -3.75
N ARG A 36 17.30 4.18 -4.17
CA ARG A 36 16.44 5.30 -3.79
C ARG A 36 16.26 5.40 -2.27
N ALA A 37 16.03 4.28 -1.59
CA ALA A 37 15.93 4.24 -0.13
C ALA A 37 17.26 4.59 0.55
N ARG A 38 18.39 4.10 0.01
CA ARG A 38 19.72 4.43 0.51
C ARG A 38 20.02 5.91 0.39
N THR A 39 19.78 6.51 -0.76
CA THR A 39 19.96 7.96 -1.01
C THR A 39 19.08 8.80 -0.09
N ALA A 40 17.86 8.35 0.21
CA ALA A 40 16.99 9.00 1.18
C ALA A 40 17.43 8.83 2.65
N GLY A 41 18.49 8.07 2.95
CA GLY A 41 19.02 7.95 4.32
C GLY A 41 18.23 7.00 5.21
N PHE A 42 17.70 5.92 4.63
CA PHE A 42 17.18 4.78 5.39
C PHE A 42 18.33 4.00 6.02
N SER A 43 18.18 3.59 7.27
CA SER A 43 19.27 3.02 8.08
C SER A 43 19.38 1.50 7.96
N ALA A 44 18.33 0.82 7.51
CA ALA A 44 18.32 -0.62 7.33
C ALA A 44 17.40 -1.04 6.18
N LEU A 45 17.75 -2.19 5.58
CA LEU A 45 16.95 -2.87 4.56
C LEU A 45 16.38 -4.15 5.17
N VAL A 46 15.07 -4.35 5.03
CA VAL A 46 14.36 -5.56 5.45
C VAL A 46 13.82 -6.26 4.22
N VAL A 47 14.31 -7.46 3.94
CA VAL A 47 13.87 -8.26 2.78
C VAL A 47 12.81 -9.24 3.22
N THR A 48 11.62 -9.15 2.63
CA THR A 48 10.51 -10.07 2.93
C THR A 48 10.54 -11.23 1.94
N ILE A 49 10.69 -12.46 2.46
CA ILE A 49 10.91 -13.68 1.66
C ILE A 49 9.76 -14.70 1.75
N ASP A 50 8.77 -14.45 2.61
CA ASP A 50 7.67 -15.38 2.94
C ASP A 50 6.39 -15.17 2.10
N THR A 51 6.45 -14.31 1.09
CA THR A 51 5.28 -13.83 0.32
C THR A 51 5.50 -13.97 -1.19
N ALA A 52 6.06 -15.09 -1.61
CA ALA A 52 6.24 -15.39 -3.04
C ALA A 52 4.92 -15.47 -3.81
N VAL A 53 3.84 -15.86 -3.12
CA VAL A 53 2.47 -15.83 -3.63
C VAL A 53 1.57 -15.11 -2.63
N SER A 54 0.44 -14.58 -3.11
CA SER A 54 -0.58 -14.01 -2.21
C SER A 54 -1.14 -15.11 -1.31
N GLY A 55 -1.10 -14.88 0.00
CA GLY A 55 -1.78 -15.75 0.95
C GLY A 55 -3.31 -15.73 0.78
N LEU A 56 -3.97 -16.82 1.16
CA LEU A 56 -5.43 -16.90 1.18
C LEU A 56 -5.98 -16.17 2.40
N ARG A 57 -6.45 -14.94 2.18
CA ARG A 57 -7.13 -14.14 3.20
C ARG A 57 -8.63 -14.19 2.95
N GLU A 58 -9.31 -15.16 3.56
CA GLU A 58 -10.75 -15.39 3.34
C GLU A 58 -11.61 -14.15 3.61
N ARG A 59 -11.21 -13.31 4.58
CA ARG A 59 -11.89 -12.05 4.87
C ARG A 59 -11.81 -11.08 3.69
N ASP A 60 -10.67 -11.00 3.00
CA ASP A 60 -10.50 -10.11 1.84
C ASP A 60 -11.39 -10.57 0.68
N VAL A 61 -11.50 -11.89 0.48
CA VAL A 61 -12.42 -12.47 -0.52
C VAL A 61 -13.88 -12.18 -0.16
N ARG A 62 -14.27 -12.40 1.10
CA ARG A 62 -15.64 -12.17 1.58
C ARG A 62 -16.06 -10.70 1.49
N ASN A 63 -15.14 -9.78 1.75
CA ASN A 63 -15.41 -8.35 1.80
C ASN A 63 -15.19 -7.65 0.45
N GLY A 64 -14.79 -8.37 -0.58
CA GLY A 64 -14.61 -7.82 -1.92
C GLY A 64 -13.39 -6.92 -2.08
N THR A 65 -12.30 -7.16 -1.36
CA THR A 65 -11.12 -6.25 -1.39
C THR A 65 -10.58 -6.07 -2.80
N LYS A 66 -10.56 -7.13 -3.62
CA LYS A 66 -10.09 -7.06 -5.02
C LYS A 66 -11.03 -6.22 -5.88
N GLU A 67 -12.33 -6.39 -5.69
CA GLU A 67 -13.39 -5.68 -6.38
C GLU A 67 -13.34 -4.19 -6.05
N LEU A 68 -13.12 -3.85 -4.78
CA LEU A 68 -12.98 -2.48 -4.30
C LEU A 68 -11.73 -1.78 -4.84
N LEU A 69 -10.62 -2.52 -4.97
CA LEU A 69 -9.37 -1.98 -5.53
C LEU A 69 -9.38 -1.89 -7.07
N SER A 70 -10.37 -2.50 -7.74
CA SER A 70 -10.44 -2.50 -9.22
C SER A 70 -10.81 -1.14 -9.82
N GLY A 71 -11.40 -0.25 -9.02
CA GLY A 71 -11.92 1.05 -9.49
C GLY A 71 -13.15 0.95 -10.40
N ASN A 72 -13.68 -0.25 -10.65
CA ASN A 72 -14.89 -0.43 -11.46
C ASN A 72 -16.15 -0.21 -10.60
N PRO A 73 -16.93 0.86 -10.82
CA PRO A 73 -18.08 1.18 -9.98
C PRO A 73 -19.10 0.04 -9.91
N TRP A 74 -19.31 -0.69 -11.00
CA TRP A 74 -20.30 -1.77 -11.07
C TRP A 74 -19.97 -2.95 -10.16
N VAL A 75 -18.69 -3.28 -10.05
CA VAL A 75 -18.22 -4.39 -9.20
C VAL A 75 -18.13 -3.94 -7.73
N MET A 76 -18.00 -2.64 -7.49
CA MET A 76 -17.99 -2.06 -6.14
C MET A 76 -19.39 -1.92 -5.53
N LEU A 77 -20.45 -1.80 -6.35
CA LEU A 77 -21.83 -1.57 -5.90
C LEU A 77 -22.31 -2.50 -4.77
N PRO A 78 -22.11 -3.84 -4.83
CA PRO A 78 -22.55 -4.75 -3.77
C PRO A 78 -21.92 -4.44 -2.40
N PHE A 79 -20.77 -3.77 -2.40
CA PHE A 79 -19.98 -3.47 -1.20
C PHE A 79 -20.20 -2.04 -0.69
N LEU A 80 -21.01 -1.21 -1.36
CA LEU A 80 -21.31 0.16 -0.96
C LEU A 80 -21.86 0.29 0.48
N PRO A 81 -22.71 -0.62 1.00
CA PRO A 81 -23.16 -0.56 2.39
C PRO A 81 -22.02 -0.57 3.41
N GLN A 82 -20.87 -1.19 3.10
CA GLN A 82 -19.70 -1.19 3.98
C GLN A 82 -19.14 0.21 4.21
N PHE A 83 -19.19 1.07 3.19
CA PHE A 83 -18.74 2.47 3.26
C PHE A 83 -19.76 3.34 3.98
N LEU A 84 -21.03 3.20 3.62
CA LEU A 84 -22.13 4.00 4.20
C LEU A 84 -22.32 3.72 5.70
N ALA A 85 -22.01 2.50 6.16
CA ALA A 85 -22.01 2.16 7.57
C ALA A 85 -20.91 2.88 8.38
N ARG A 86 -19.94 3.54 7.72
CA ARG A 86 -18.77 4.18 8.32
C ARG A 86 -18.56 5.63 7.82
N PRO A 87 -19.52 6.55 8.03
CA PRO A 87 -19.52 7.87 7.40
C PRO A 87 -18.29 8.73 7.77
N ARG A 88 -17.81 8.66 9.02
CA ARG A 88 -16.60 9.39 9.44
C ARG A 88 -15.35 8.89 8.73
N TRP A 89 -15.23 7.58 8.55
CA TRP A 89 -14.11 6.99 7.83
C TRP A 89 -14.20 7.32 6.34
N LEU A 90 -15.39 7.22 5.74
CA LEU A 90 -15.61 7.58 4.34
C LEU A 90 -15.25 9.05 4.07
N ALA A 91 -15.65 9.97 4.96
CA ALA A 91 -15.29 11.38 4.85
C ALA A 91 -13.76 11.60 4.87
N GLY A 92 -13.04 10.93 5.77
CA GLY A 92 -11.58 10.98 5.83
C GLY A 92 -10.91 10.37 4.59
N PHE A 93 -11.40 9.21 4.15
CA PHE A 93 -10.89 8.56 2.94
C PHE A 93 -11.02 9.45 1.70
N LEU A 94 -12.15 10.16 1.55
CA LEU A 94 -12.35 11.09 0.44
C LEU A 94 -11.50 12.36 0.58
N SER A 95 -11.28 12.86 1.80
CA SER A 95 -10.36 14.01 2.01
C SER A 95 -8.90 13.66 1.73
N ASP A 96 -8.52 12.40 1.90
CA ASP A 96 -7.17 11.89 1.65
C ASP A 96 -6.92 11.55 0.17
N GLY A 97 -7.87 11.87 -0.73
CA GLY A 97 -7.75 11.64 -2.17
C GLY A 97 -8.24 10.27 -2.65
N GLY A 98 -8.80 9.44 -1.75
CA GLY A 98 -9.43 8.17 -2.08
C GLY A 98 -8.44 7.04 -2.38
N LEU A 99 -8.75 6.24 -3.41
CA LEU A 99 -7.88 5.15 -3.86
C LEU A 99 -6.56 5.76 -4.36
N MET A 100 -5.44 5.15 -3.96
CA MET A 100 -4.10 5.63 -4.31
C MET A 100 -3.97 5.80 -5.83
N ALA A 101 -3.70 7.02 -6.28
CA ALA A 101 -3.39 7.30 -7.67
C ALA A 101 -1.89 7.08 -7.91
N PHE A 102 -1.52 5.88 -8.34
CA PHE A 102 -0.22 5.61 -8.95
C PHE A 102 -0.42 5.15 -10.38
#